data_AF-A0A075HG94-F1
#
_entry.id   AF-A0A075HG94-F1
#
_cell.length_a   1.000
_cell.length_b   1.000
_cell.length_c   1.000
_cell.angle_alpha   90.00
_cell.angle_beta   90.00
_cell.angle_gamma   90.00
#
_symmetry.space_group_name_H-M   'P 1'
#
loop_
_entity.id
_entity.type
_entity.pdbx_description
1 polymer ?
#
loop_
_entity_poly.entity_id
_entity_poly.type
_entity_poly.pdbx_seq_one_letter_code
_entity_poly.pdbx_strand_id
1 'polypeptide(L)' 'MNSAVFHGGEEYEFVFTVPSKFKKIIIKNAKLLKTPIFEIGYVTFGNGVYLENKMGETKLNDLGWKHFK' A
#
# COMPACT_ATOMS: atom_id res chain seq x y z
N MET A 1 7.42 9.56 11.09
CA MET A 1 6.78 8.50 10.28
C MET A 1 6.31 7.41 11.23
N ASN A 2 5.09 6.89 11.08
CA ASN A 2 4.56 5.93 12.05
C ASN A 2 5.08 4.52 11.73
N SER A 3 6.02 4.03 12.55
CA SER A 3 6.67 2.72 12.35
C SER A 3 5.67 1.55 12.38
N ALA A 4 4.59 1.67 13.14
CA ALA A 4 3.58 0.61 13.26
C ALA A 4 2.86 0.34 11.92
N VAL A 5 2.64 1.38 11.11
CA VAL A 5 1.93 1.25 9.82
C VAL A 5 2.76 0.51 8.76
N PHE A 6 4.08 0.67 8.79
CA PHE A 6 4.96 0.11 7.76
C PHE A 6 5.65 -1.19 8.17
N HIS A 7 5.73 -1.47 9.48
CA HIS A 7 6.51 -2.59 10.03
C HIS A 7 5.78 -3.35 11.15
N GLY A 8 4.52 -3.05 11.43
CA GLY A 8 3.75 -3.70 12.50
C GLY A 8 3.46 -5.16 12.20
N GLY A 9 2.65 -5.42 11.17
CA GLY A 9 2.16 -6.76 10.87
C GLY A 9 0.85 -7.07 11.61
N GLU A 10 0.32 -8.27 11.37
CA GLU A 10 -0.94 -8.77 11.96
C GLU A 10 -2.21 -7.99 11.58
N GLU A 11 -2.17 -7.19 10.51
CA GLU A 11 -3.35 -6.46 10.05
C GLU A 11 -4.37 -7.38 9.36
N TYR A 12 -3.91 -8.50 8.78
CA TYR A 12 -4.73 -9.44 7.99
C TYR A 12 -5.54 -8.77 6.86
N GLU A 13 -5.07 -7.62 6.37
CA GLU A 13 -5.67 -6.83 5.30
C GLU A 13 -5.15 -7.25 3.91
N PHE A 14 -5.94 -6.98 2.87
CA PHE A 14 -5.51 -7.19 1.48
C PHE A 14 -4.82 -5.95 0.91
N VAL A 15 -3.60 -6.13 0.41
CA VAL A 15 -2.92 -5.16 -0.47
C VAL A 15 -2.90 -5.71 -1.88
N PHE A 16 -3.39 -4.94 -2.85
CA PHE A 16 -3.48 -5.40 -4.23
C PHE A 16 -3.29 -4.25 -5.23
N THR A 17 -2.88 -4.61 -6.44
CA THR A 17 -2.72 -3.68 -7.56
C THR A 17 -3.90 -3.77 -8.52
N VAL A 18 -4.25 -2.66 -9.17
CA VAL A 18 -5.33 -2.63 -10.17
C VAL A 18 -4.89 -1.94 -11.46
N PRO A 19 -5.26 -2.45 -12.64
CA PRO A 19 -5.15 -1.68 -13.87
C PRO A 19 -6.02 -0.43 -13.80
N SER A 20 -5.49 0.73 -14.20
CA SER A 20 -6.18 2.04 -14.10
C SER A 20 -7.56 2.04 -14.76
N LYS A 21 -7.76 1.25 -15.83
CA LYS A 21 -9.06 1.09 -16.51
C LYS A 21 -10.18 0.54 -15.62
N PHE A 22 -9.85 -0.22 -14.57
CA PHE A 22 -10.84 -0.84 -13.67
C PHE A 22 -11.04 -0.10 -12.35
N LYS A 23 -10.22 0.91 -12.05
CA LYS A 23 -10.24 1.67 -10.78
C LYS A 23 -11.64 2.19 -10.42
N LYS A 24 -12.36 2.78 -11.37
CA LYS A 24 -13.71 3.31 -11.16
C LYS A 24 -14.72 2.23 -10.75
N ILE A 25 -14.68 1.07 -11.40
CA ILE A 25 -15.59 -0.05 -11.13
C ILE A 25 -15.30 -0.65 -9.76
N ILE A 26 -14.01 -0.82 -9.41
CA ILE A 26 -13.60 -1.36 -8.11
C ILE A 26 -14.05 -0.44 -6.97
N ILE A 27 -13.82 0.87 -7.07
CA ILE A 27 -14.27 1.84 -6.05
C ILE A 27 -15.81 1.83 -5.93
N LYS A 28 -16.53 1.76 -7.04
CA LYS A 28 -18.00 1.68 -7.04
C LYS A 28 -18.47 0.41 -6.31
N ASN A 29 -17.89 -0.75 -6.63
CA ASN A 29 -18.27 -2.02 -6.03
C ASN A 29 -17.92 -2.08 -4.54
N ALA A 30 -16.76 -1.56 -4.14
CA ALA A 30 -16.36 -1.47 -2.73
C ALA A 30 -17.37 -0.66 -1.90
N LYS A 31 -17.84 0.48 -2.42
CA LYS A 31 -18.91 1.28 -1.78
C LYS A 31 -20.23 0.50 -1.68
N LEU A 32 -20.63 -0.20 -2.75
CA LEU A 32 -21.86 -0.98 -2.77
C LEU A 32 -21.83 -2.13 -1.76
N LEU A 33 -20.70 -2.82 -1.67
CA LEU A 33 -20.47 -3.96 -0.78
C LEU A 33 -20.10 -3.54 0.65
N LYS A 34 -19.98 -2.23 0.91
CA LYS A 34 -19.54 -1.67 2.20
C LYS A 34 -18.17 -2.19 2.64
N THR A 35 -17.29 -2.48 1.68
CA THR A 35 -15.90 -2.88 1.93
C THR A 35 -15.03 -1.63 1.81
N PRO A 36 -14.43 -1.14 2.91
CA PRO A 36 -13.56 0.03 2.84
C PRO A 36 -12.28 -0.33 2.08
N ILE A 37 -11.91 0.50 1.10
CA ILE A 37 -10.63 0.39 0.38
C ILE A 37 -10.01 1.78 0.27
N PHE A 38 -8.68 1.82 0.25
CA PHE A 38 -7.90 3.05 0.12
C PHE A 38 -6.83 2.87 -0.94
N GLU A 39 -6.68 3.87 -1.81
CA GLU A 39 -5.54 3.92 -2.72
C GLU A 39 -4.34 4.53 -1.98
N ILE A 40 -3.24 3.77 -1.93
CA ILE A 40 -2.04 4.13 -1.17
C ILE A 40 -0.83 4.47 -2.06
N GLY A 41 -0.97 4.33 -3.38
CA GLY A 41 0.12 4.59 -4.33
C GLY A 41 -0.14 3.95 -5.69
N TYR A 42 0.93 3.85 -6.49
CA TYR A 42 0.92 3.27 -7.83
C TYR A 42 2.19 2.46 -8.08
N VAL A 43 2.14 1.54 -9.04
CA VAL A 43 3.31 0.77 -9.49
C VAL A 43 3.91 1.47 -10.70
N THR A 44 5.24 1.58 -10.72
CA THR A 44 6.02 2.12 -11.84
C THR A 44 7.15 1.15 -12.22
N PHE A 45 7.83 1.43 -13.34
CA PHE A 45 9.00 0.66 -13.74
C PHE A 45 10.16 0.83 -12.75
N GLY A 46 10.86 -0.27 -12.45
CA GLY A 46 12.00 -0.27 -11.54
C GLY A 46 11.83 -1.27 -10.40
N ASN A 47 12.54 -1.03 -9.29
CA ASN A 47 12.45 -1.84 -8.07
C ASN A 47 12.54 -0.97 -6.82
N GLY A 48 11.99 -1.47 -5.71
CA GLY A 48 11.97 -0.78 -4.42
C GLY A 48 10.63 -0.14 -4.08
N VAL A 49 10.48 0.27 -2.82
CA VAL A 49 9.30 0.97 -2.31
C VAL A 49 9.72 2.37 -1.87
N TYR A 50 9.00 3.37 -2.32
CA TYR A 50 9.31 4.78 -2.10
C TYR A 50 8.09 5.48 -1.55
N LEU A 51 8.32 6.40 -0.61
CA LEU A 51 7.27 7.22 -0.02
C LEU A 51 7.49 8.67 -0.42
N GLU A 52 6.46 9.26 -1.00
CA GLU A 52 6.43 10.69 -1.28
C GLU A 52 6.09 11.45 0.01
N ASN A 53 6.91 12.41 0.37
CA ASN A 53 6.68 13.32 1.48
C ASN A 53 6.97 14.76 1.06
N LYS A 54 6.73 15.73 1.97
CA LYS A 54 6.93 17.16 1.68
C LYS A 54 8.36 17.54 1.25
N MET A 55 9.34 16.70 1.55
CA MET A 55 10.76 16.89 1.24
C MET A 55 11.21 16.08 0.01
N GLY A 56 10.28 15.38 -0.67
CA GLY A 56 10.54 14.54 -1.83
C GLY A 56 10.34 13.05 -1.56
N GLU A 57 10.93 12.20 -2.40
CA GLU A 57 10.83 10.75 -2.29
C GLU A 57 11.88 10.19 -1.33
N THR A 58 11.45 9.33 -0.41
CA THR A 58 12.32 8.59 0.51
C THR A 58 12.11 7.10 0.34
N LYS A 59 13.20 6.34 0.16
CA LYS A 59 13.13 4.88 0.06
C LYS A 59 12.71 4.27 1.40
N LEU A 60 11.71 3.40 1.37
CA LEU A 60 11.29 2.62 2.53
C LEU A 60 12.20 1.41 2.70
N ASN A 61 12.83 1.30 3.87
CA ASN A 61 13.67 0.16 4.21
C ASN A 61 12.81 -1.02 4.68
N ASP A 62 13.25 -2.24 4.35
CA ASP A 62 12.62 -3.47 4.81
C ASP A 62 13.06 -3.82 6.25
N LEU A 63 12.28 -3.32 7.21
CA LEU A 63 12.45 -3.56 8.65
C LEU A 63 11.31 -4.41 9.23
N GLY A 64 10.56 -5.13 8.39
CA GLY A 64 9.43 -5.96 8.82
C GLY A 64 9.83 -7.24 9.55
N TRP A 65 8.83 -7.95 10.09
CA TRP A 65 9.01 -9.19 10.84
C TRP A 65 9.67 -10.29 10.02
N LYS A 66 10.64 -10.98 10.64
CA LYS A 66 11.40 -12.09 10.05
C LYS A 66 11.58 -13.18 11.12
N HIS A 67 11.08 -14.37 10.86
CA HIS A 67 10.99 -15.44 11.86
C HIS A 67 12.34 -15.91 12.42
N PHE A 68 13.39 -15.93 11.60
CA PHE A 68 14.74 -16.42 11.99
C PHE A 68 15.83 -15.35 11.82
N LYS A 69 15.49 -14.07 11.99
CA LYS A 69 16.47 -12.99 12.03
C LYS A 69 16.75 -12.54 13.46
#